data_AF-A0A7X7BNH4-F1
#
_entry.id   AF-A0A7X7BNH4-F1
#
_cell.length_a   1.000
_cell.length_b   1.000
_cell.length_c   1.000
_cell.angle_alpha   90.00
_cell.angle_beta   90.00
_cell.angle_gamma   90.00
#
_symmetry.space_group_name_H-M   'P 1'
#
loop_
_entity.id
_entity.type
_entity.pdbx_description
1 polymer ?
#
loop_
_entity_poly.entity_id
_entity_poly.type
_entity_poly.pdbx_seq_one_letter_code
_entity_poly.pdbx_strand_id
1 'polypeptide(L)'
;EITPEMCQDALKRGNRLKLMCRAEKKDGKISASVKVEEVSKDDVMALISHFGAAIRFESDLMNPNTIIQDCPGLLDTAYGVIEGLIAISEQ
;
A
#
# COMPACT_ATOMS: atom_id res chain seq x y z
N GLU A 1 2.02 0.30 20.52
CA GLU A 1 2.21 1.76 20.37
C GLU A 1 3.50 2.01 19.60
N ILE A 2 3.58 3.06 18.77
CA ILE A 2 4.78 3.42 18.00
C ILE A 2 5.32 4.74 18.53
N THR A 3 6.61 4.78 18.83
CA THR A 3 7.27 6.00 19.35
C THR A 3 8.20 6.62 18.32
N PRO A 4 8.51 7.92 18.44
CA PRO A 4 9.51 8.58 17.59
C PRO A 4 10.88 7.90 17.63
N GLU A 5 11.30 7.38 18.79
CA GLU A 5 12.58 6.68 18.97
C GLU A 5 12.63 5.40 18.13
N MET A 6 11.53 4.64 18.08
CA MET A 6 11.43 3.45 17.23
C MET A 6 11.61 3.79 15.75
N CYS A 7 11.03 4.91 15.30
CA CYS A 7 11.21 5.41 13.93
C CYS A 7 12.67 5.81 13.67
N GLN A 8 13.30 6.52 14.60
CA GLN A 8 14.71 6.91 14.48
C GLN A 8 15.64 5.70 14.44
N ASP A 9 15.38 4.69 15.25
CA ASP A 9 16.18 3.48 15.27
C ASP A 9 16.01 2.66 13.98
N ALA A 10 14.81 2.60 13.41
CA ALA A 10 14.59 2.01 12.09
C ALA A 10 15.37 2.76 11.00
N LEU A 11 15.38 4.11 11.04
CA LEU A 11 16.15 4.92 10.11
C LEU A 11 17.65 4.64 10.18
N LYS A 12 18.21 4.46 11.40
CA LYS A 12 19.63 4.07 11.58
C LYS A 12 19.95 2.71 10.97
N ARG A 13 18.97 1.79 10.93
CA ARG A 13 19.08 0.48 10.26
C ARG A 13 18.84 0.54 8.75
N GLY A 14 18.57 1.71 8.18
CA GLY A 14 18.26 1.88 6.76
C GLY A 14 16.81 1.55 6.39
N ASN A 15 15.91 1.48 7.37
CA ASN A 15 14.51 1.14 7.20
C ASN A 15 13.59 2.33 7.56
N ARG A 16 12.31 2.20 7.22
CA ARG A 16 11.22 3.06 7.69
C ARG A 16 10.13 2.21 8.30
N LEU A 17 9.53 2.68 9.38
CA LEU A 17 8.31 2.06 9.90
C LEU A 17 7.12 2.47 9.04
N LYS A 18 6.37 1.48 8.56
CA LYS A 18 5.16 1.65 7.75
C LYS A 18 4.04 0.79 8.30
N LEU A 19 2.81 1.33 8.28
CA LEU A 19 1.61 0.51 8.50
C LEU A 19 1.29 -0.20 7.19
N MET A 20 1.62 -1.48 7.11
CA MET A 20 1.48 -2.27 5.88
C MET A 20 0.20 -3.10 5.94
N CYS A 21 -0.62 -3.00 4.90
CA CYS A 21 -1.67 -3.95 4.60
C CYS A 21 -1.10 -4.99 3.61
N ARG A 22 -1.13 -6.27 3.99
CA ARG A 22 -0.71 -7.37 3.12
C ARG A 22 -1.83 -8.37 3.00
N ALA A 23 -2.00 -8.91 1.81
CA ALA A 23 -2.82 -10.08 1.54
C ALA A 23 -2.08 -10.97 0.56
N GLU A 24 -2.07 -12.27 0.82
CA GLU A 24 -1.47 -13.27 -0.06
C GLU A 24 -2.40 -14.48 -0.19
N LYS A 25 -2.31 -15.16 -1.34
CA LYS A 25 -2.92 -16.47 -1.54
C LYS A 25 -1.80 -17.48 -1.77
N LYS A 26 -1.66 -18.44 -0.86
CA LYS A 26 -0.65 -19.49 -0.92
C LYS A 26 -1.27 -20.84 -0.61
N ASP A 27 -1.01 -21.84 -1.44
CA ASP A 27 -1.52 -23.21 -1.30
C ASP A 27 -3.05 -23.27 -1.11
N GLY A 28 -3.78 -22.45 -1.86
CA GLY A 28 -5.24 -22.34 -1.78
C GLY A 28 -5.79 -21.61 -0.55
N LYS A 29 -4.93 -21.16 0.37
CA LYS A 29 -5.30 -20.41 1.57
C LYS A 29 -5.00 -18.92 1.39
N ILE A 30 -5.91 -18.07 1.87
CA ILE A 30 -5.73 -16.62 1.91
C ILE A 30 -5.27 -16.23 3.31
N SER A 31 -4.22 -15.41 3.38
CA SER A 31 -3.76 -14.77 4.62
C SER A 31 -3.77 -13.25 4.42
N ALA A 32 -4.15 -12.49 5.45
CA ALA A 32 -4.17 -11.04 5.41
C ALA A 32 -3.77 -10.45 6.76
N SER A 33 -3.09 -9.31 6.75
CA SER A 33 -2.69 -8.61 7.96
C SER A 33 -2.55 -7.12 7.75
N VAL A 34 -2.82 -6.36 8.81
CA VAL A 34 -2.46 -4.94 8.90
C VAL A 34 -1.60 -4.77 10.15
N LYS A 35 -0.34 -4.38 9.97
CA LYS A 35 0.60 -4.21 11.09
C LYS A 35 1.71 -3.25 10.73
N VAL A 36 2.40 -2.73 11.75
CA VAL A 36 3.61 -1.94 11.54
C VAL A 36 4.76 -2.87 11.17
N GLU A 37 5.45 -2.53 10.09
CA GLU A 37 6.60 -3.27 9.56
C GLU A 37 7.79 -2.33 9.33
N GLU A 38 9.00 -2.85 9.49
CA GLU A 38 10.21 -2.20 8.99
C GLU A 38 10.35 -2.49 7.49
N VAL A 39 10.31 -1.44 6.69
CA VAL A 39 10.42 -1.49 5.23
C VAL A 39 11.74 -0.85 4.83
N SER A 40 12.53 -1.55 4.01
CA SER A 40 13.81 -1.02 3.50
C SER A 40 13.59 0.31 2.79
N LYS A 41 14.50 1.27 2.98
CA LYS A 41 14.48 2.55 2.25
C LYS A 41 14.58 2.38 0.72
N ASP A 42 15.08 1.23 0.26
CA ASP A 42 15.21 0.91 -1.17
C ASP A 42 13.92 0.30 -1.75
N ASP A 43 12.93 -0.02 -0.91
CA ASP A 43 11.60 -0.45 -1.34
C ASP A 43 10.74 0.78 -1.67
N VAL A 44 10.03 0.73 -2.79
CA VAL A 44 9.12 1.80 -3.23
C VAL A 44 8.07 2.16 -2.17
N MET A 45 7.62 1.18 -1.38
CA MET A 45 6.64 1.40 -0.31
C MET A 45 7.20 2.28 0.81
N ALA A 46 8.51 2.28 1.04
CA ALA A 46 9.15 3.16 2.02
C ALA A 46 9.17 4.63 1.56
N LEU A 47 9.20 4.86 0.25
CA LEU A 47 9.28 6.19 -0.36
C LEU A 47 7.95 6.94 -0.39
N ILE A 48 6.82 6.23 -0.29
CA ILE A 48 5.49 6.84 -0.19
C ILE A 48 5.44 7.69 1.07
N SER A 49 5.05 8.96 0.97
CA SER A 49 5.04 9.89 2.10
C SER A 49 3.77 10.71 2.14
N HIS A 50 3.58 11.47 3.23
CA HIS A 50 2.41 12.32 3.44
C HIS A 50 1.10 11.52 3.40
N PHE A 51 0.25 11.78 2.41
CA PHE A 51 -1.06 11.17 2.22
C PHE A 51 -1.12 10.24 1.00
N GLY A 52 0.02 9.95 0.37
CA GLY A 52 0.06 9.07 -0.79
C GLY A 52 -0.45 7.66 -0.46
N ALA A 53 -1.12 7.04 -1.43
CA ALA A 53 -1.55 5.65 -1.37
C ALA A 53 -0.76 4.84 -2.39
N ALA A 54 -0.41 3.61 -2.05
CA ALA A 54 0.22 2.70 -2.98
C ALA A 54 -0.26 1.27 -2.76
N ILE A 55 -0.36 0.52 -3.85
CA ILE A 55 -0.63 -0.90 -3.84
C ILE A 55 0.35 -1.60 -4.78
N ARG A 56 0.94 -2.69 -4.29
CA ARG A 56 1.81 -3.54 -5.08
C ARG A 56 1.14 -4.89 -5.28
N PHE A 57 1.03 -5.31 -6.54
CA PHE A 57 0.55 -6.62 -6.93
C PHE A 57 1.74 -7.51 -7.27
N GLU A 58 1.74 -8.71 -6.71
CA GLU A 58 2.71 -9.76 -7.02
C GLU A 58 1.94 -10.95 -7.59
N SER A 59 2.39 -11.48 -8.72
CA SER A 59 1.81 -12.66 -9.36
C SER A 59 2.90 -13.60 -9.86
N ASP A 60 2.50 -14.79 -10.26
CA ASP A 60 3.37 -15.82 -10.84
C ASP A 60 3.75 -15.54 -12.30
N LEU A 61 2.88 -14.86 -13.04
CA LEU A 61 3.08 -14.56 -14.46
C LEU A 61 3.74 -13.21 -14.74
N MET A 62 3.41 -12.18 -13.97
CA MET A 62 3.93 -10.83 -14.17
C MET A 62 4.87 -10.45 -13.03
N ASN A 63 5.95 -9.74 -13.36
CA ASN A 63 6.79 -9.10 -12.35
C ASN A 63 5.95 -8.15 -11.49
N PRO A 64 6.36 -7.88 -10.23
CA PRO A 64 5.58 -7.04 -9.34
C PRO A 64 5.26 -5.67 -9.93
N ASN A 65 3.98 -5.28 -9.86
CA ASN A 65 3.50 -3.99 -10.36
C ASN A 65 3.05 -3.12 -9.21
N THR A 66 3.44 -1.85 -9.19
CA THR A 66 3.04 -0.90 -8.15
C THR A 66 2.24 0.23 -8.77
N ILE A 67 1.06 0.50 -8.22
CA ILE A 67 0.25 1.68 -8.52
C ILE A 67 0.42 2.63 -7.34
N ILE A 68 0.76 3.88 -7.64
CA ILE A 68 0.95 4.94 -6.66
C ILE A 68 0.02 6.09 -7.00
N GLN A 69 -0.71 6.56 -6.00
CA GLN A 69 -1.49 7.78 -6.05
C GLN A 69 -0.85 8.79 -5.10
N ASP A 70 -0.45 9.94 -5.63
CA ASP A 70 0.09 11.01 -4.82
C ASP A 70 -1.02 11.93 -4.32
N CYS A 71 -1.01 12.22 -3.02
CA CYS A 71 -1.93 13.13 -2.33
C CYS A 71 -3.42 13.05 -2.80
N PRO A 72 -4.08 11.88 -2.72
CA PRO A 72 -5.49 11.74 -3.07
C PRO A 72 -6.37 12.72 -2.30
N GLY A 73 -7.32 13.33 -3.02
CA GLY A 73 -8.32 14.23 -2.48
C GLY A 73 -9.75 13.70 -2.62
N LEU A 74 -10.71 14.60 -2.37
CA LEU A 74 -12.14 14.27 -2.43
C LEU A 74 -12.58 13.88 -3.85
N LEU A 75 -12.04 14.55 -4.88
CA LEU A 75 -12.40 14.28 -6.27
C LEU A 75 -11.97 12.88 -6.70
N ASP A 76 -10.80 12.41 -6.28
CA ASP A 76 -10.32 11.05 -6.58
C ASP A 76 -11.29 9.98 -6.07
N THR A 77 -11.82 10.18 -4.86
CA THR A 77 -12.84 9.29 -4.29
C THR A 77 -14.16 9.36 -5.08
N ALA A 78 -14.58 10.57 -5.49
CA ALA A 78 -15.81 10.75 -6.25
C ALA A 78 -15.75 10.05 -7.62
N TYR A 79 -14.60 10.06 -8.30
CA TYR A 79 -14.42 9.33 -9.55
C TYR A 79 -14.64 7.82 -9.38
N GLY A 80 -14.20 7.24 -8.26
CA GLY A 80 -14.47 5.82 -7.97
C GLY A 80 -15.97 5.50 -7.86
N VAL A 81 -16.76 6.41 -7.30
CA VAL A 81 -18.22 6.24 -7.22
C VAL A 81 -18.88 6.38 -8.59
N ILE A 82 -18.47 7.38 -9.39
CA ILE A 82 -19.01 7.62 -10.72
C ILE A 82 -18.73 6.43 -11.65
N GLU A 83 -17.51 5.89 -11.62
CA GLU A 83 -17.14 4.70 -12.38
C GLU A 83 -18.06 3.52 -12.04
N GLY A 84 -18.30 3.27 -10.76
CA GLY A 84 -19.21 2.21 -10.32
C GLY A 84 -20.65 2.40 -10.82
N LEU A 85 -21.15 3.65 -10.88
CA LEU A 85 -22.49 3.93 -11.42
C LEU A 85 -22.57 3.70 -12.93
N ILE A 86 -21.54 4.09 -13.68
CA ILE A 86 -21.46 3.83 -15.13
C ILE A 86 -21.46 2.32 -15.39
N ALA A 87 -20.62 1.57 -14.68
CA ALA A 87 -20.51 0.11 -14.83
C ALA A 87 -21.81 -0.64 -14.53
N ILE A 88 -22.65 -0.13 -13.61
CA ILE A 88 -23.98 -0.68 -13.34
C ILE A 88 -24.96 -0.33 -14.47
N SER A 89 -24.87 0.87 -15.03
CA SER A 89 -25.79 1.32 -16.09
C SER A 89 -25.58 0.65 -17.44
N GLU A 90 -24.39 0.10 -17.69
CA GLU A 90 -24.04 -0.62 -18.92
C GLU A 90 -24.43 -2.12 -18.89
N GLN A 91 -24.98 -2.60 -17.77
CA GLN A 91 -25.50 -3.97 -17.60
C GLN A 91 -27.00 -4.04 -17.93
#